data_AF-A0A7Z2SN51-F1
#
_entry.id   AF-A0A7Z2SN51-F1
#
_cell.length_a   1.000
_cell.length_b   1.000
_cell.length_c   1.000
_cell.angle_alpha   90.00
_cell.angle_beta   90.00
_cell.angle_gamma   90.00
#
_symmetry.space_group_name_H-M   'P 1'
#
loop_
_entity.id
_entity.type
_entity.pdbx_description
1 polymer ?
#
loop_
_entity_poly.entity_id
_entity_poly.type
_entity_poly.pdbx_seq_one_letter_code
_entity_poly.pdbx_strand_id
1 'polypeptide(L)'
;MPSAWAGMNWIAGGAAAAILLPVLAIGIGMPFWIAGIISAAAGGGLVFVLSPRKLFEGLDASGAARGKIEFARELLTSAEPLAIRLEVAVSTIRTQAVAERVRHLARISREIFAGVEEDPLRVDRVRRFLTYYLPRAADLAEAYAILEKSGNRDTTRLVATSDLIDRLDTAFSHYATNLQEADLGNLDIELKLLKSSLDEDLGSSQIPAPDPGKRRA
;
A
#
# COMPACT_ATOMS: atom_id res chain seq x y z
N MET A 1 -31.22 -25.10 -2.91
CA MET A 1 -31.66 -25.26 -1.50
C MET A 1 -31.04 -24.12 -0.70
N PRO A 2 -31.79 -23.09 -0.25
CA PRO A 2 -31.24 -21.99 0.53
C PRO A 2 -30.91 -22.46 1.95
N SER A 3 -29.70 -22.14 2.42
CA SER A 3 -29.16 -22.57 3.71
C SER A 3 -29.83 -21.85 4.88
N ALA A 4 -30.24 -22.64 5.89
CA ALA A 4 -30.99 -22.23 7.08
C ALA A 4 -30.27 -21.23 8.02
N TRP A 5 -29.07 -20.75 7.67
CA TRP A 5 -28.26 -19.86 8.50
C TRP A 5 -28.53 -18.37 8.28
N ALA A 6 -29.15 -17.99 7.15
CA ALA A 6 -29.48 -16.60 6.87
C ALA A 6 -30.68 -16.08 7.70
N GLY A 7 -31.60 -16.95 8.10
CA GLY A 7 -32.81 -16.55 8.84
C GLY A 7 -32.54 -16.10 10.28
N MET A 8 -31.47 -16.59 10.91
CA MET A 8 -31.17 -16.32 12.32
C MET A 8 -30.83 -14.84 12.60
N ASN A 9 -30.15 -14.18 11.67
CA ASN A 9 -29.69 -12.79 11.83
C ASN A 9 -30.83 -11.78 11.67
N TRP A 10 -31.82 -12.09 10.82
CA TRP A 10 -33.03 -11.28 10.66
C TRP A 10 -33.95 -11.37 11.90
N ILE A 11 -34.00 -12.53 12.55
CA ILE A 11 -34.76 -12.75 13.78
C ILE A 11 -34.11 -12.00 14.95
N ALA A 12 -32.77 -12.02 15.05
CA ALA A 12 -32.03 -11.29 16.08
C ALA A 12 -32.20 -9.76 15.94
N GLY A 13 -32.14 -9.23 14.71
CA GLY A 13 -32.39 -7.81 14.44
C GLY A 13 -33.84 -7.38 14.72
N GLY A 14 -34.81 -8.22 14.34
CA GLY A 14 -36.22 -7.99 14.65
C GLY A 14 -36.53 -8.00 16.15
N ALA A 15 -35.93 -8.91 16.91
CA ALA A 15 -36.11 -8.99 18.36
C ALA A 15 -35.53 -7.78 19.10
N ALA A 16 -34.36 -7.29 18.68
CA ALA A 16 -33.77 -6.07 19.24
C ALA A 16 -34.64 -4.84 18.99
N ALA A 17 -35.21 -4.71 17.79
CA ALA A 17 -36.12 -3.61 17.43
C ALA A 17 -37.43 -3.65 18.24
N ALA A 18 -37.99 -4.84 18.49
CA ALA A 18 -39.24 -5.03 19.23
C ALA A 18 -39.13 -4.66 20.73
N ILE A 19 -37.94 -4.79 21.33
CA ILE A 19 -37.69 -4.45 22.74
C ILE A 19 -37.35 -2.96 22.90
N LEU A 20 -36.64 -2.37 21.93
CA LEU A 20 -36.20 -0.97 22.01
C LEU A 20 -37.37 0.03 21.86
N LEU A 21 -38.37 -0.33 21.05
CA LEU A 21 -39.50 0.54 20.70
C LEU A 21 -40.40 0.91 21.90
N PRO A 22 -40.85 -0.02 22.77
CA PRO A 22 -41.65 0.33 23.94
C PRO A 22 -40.84 1.07 25.02
N VAL A 23 -39.55 0.77 25.17
CA VAL A 23 -38.67 1.44 26.15
C VAL A 23 -38.48 2.92 25.80
N LEU A 24 -38.31 3.24 24.51
CA LEU A 24 -38.15 4.62 24.05
C LEU A 24 -39.47 5.40 24.05
N ALA A 25 -40.58 4.75 23.68
CA ALA A 25 -41.89 5.39 23.58
C ALA A 25 -42.51 5.73 24.95
N ILE A 26 -42.36 4.85 25.94
CA ILE A 26 -43.00 5.02 27.27
C ILE A 26 -42.11 5.81 28.23
N GLY A 27 -40.77 5.69 28.12
CA GLY A 27 -39.84 6.33 29.07
C GLY A 27 -39.57 7.81 28.83
N ILE A 28 -39.67 8.31 27.59
CA ILE A 28 -39.23 9.67 27.19
C ILE A 28 -40.41 10.55 26.75
N GLY A 29 -41.63 10.00 26.60
CA GLY A 29 -42.82 10.76 26.19
C GLY A 29 -42.76 11.29 24.75
N MET A 30 -41.93 10.67 23.90
CA MET A 30 -41.76 11.07 22.50
C MET A 30 -42.91 10.56 21.60
N PRO A 31 -43.35 11.35 20.59
CA PRO A 31 -44.35 10.91 19.62
C PRO A 31 -43.93 9.61 18.90
N PHE A 32 -44.83 8.63 18.85
CA PHE A 32 -44.56 7.27 18.36
C PHE A 32 -44.02 7.20 16.92
N TRP A 33 -44.34 8.18 16.07
CA TRP A 33 -43.81 8.29 14.71
C TRP A 33 -42.30 8.57 14.67
N ILE A 34 -41.77 9.32 15.64
CA ILE A 34 -40.34 9.67 15.73
C ILE A 34 -39.54 8.48 16.29
N ALA A 35 -40.09 7.78 17.28
CA ALA A 35 -39.49 6.56 17.81
C ALA A 35 -39.37 5.46 16.75
N GLY A 36 -40.35 5.35 15.84
CA GLY A 36 -40.30 4.44 14.70
C GLY A 36 -39.14 4.72 13.75
N ILE A 37 -38.88 6.00 13.44
CA ILE A 37 -37.77 6.41 12.56
C ILE A 37 -36.42 6.12 13.22
N ILE A 38 -36.27 6.43 14.52
CA ILE A 38 -35.02 6.22 15.26
C ILE A 38 -34.73 4.71 15.41
N SER A 39 -35.75 3.88 15.66
CA SER A 39 -35.61 2.43 15.76
C SER A 39 -35.23 1.79 14.41
N ALA A 40 -35.84 2.23 13.31
CA ALA A 40 -35.47 1.79 11.97
C ALA A 40 -34.02 2.20 11.61
N ALA A 41 -33.61 3.41 12.00
CA ALA A 41 -32.24 3.88 11.80
C ALA A 41 -31.22 3.10 12.66
N ALA A 42 -31.53 2.84 13.93
CA ALA A 42 -30.66 2.07 14.82
C ALA A 42 -30.56 0.59 14.41
N GLY A 43 -31.67 -0.03 14.02
CA GLY A 43 -31.71 -1.41 13.51
C GLY A 43 -31.00 -1.56 12.16
N GLY A 44 -31.24 -0.63 11.23
CA GLY A 44 -30.55 -0.57 9.94
C GLY A 44 -29.04 -0.31 10.11
N GLY A 45 -28.65 0.58 11.02
CA GLY A 45 -27.26 0.85 11.35
C GLY A 45 -26.54 -0.36 11.95
N LEU A 46 -27.20 -1.12 12.83
CA LEU A 46 -26.61 -2.32 13.43
C LEU A 46 -26.44 -3.46 12.41
N VAL A 47 -27.39 -3.61 11.48
CA VAL A 47 -27.29 -4.55 10.35
C VAL A 47 -26.20 -4.12 9.36
N PHE A 48 -26.02 -2.83 9.13
CA PHE A 48 -24.96 -2.28 8.27
C PHE A 48 -23.55 -2.48 8.87
N VAL A 49 -23.40 -2.36 10.19
CA VAL A 49 -22.12 -2.54 10.90
C VAL A 49 -21.73 -4.01 11.05
N LEU A 50 -22.68 -4.92 11.22
CA LEU A 50 -22.43 -6.36 11.39
C LEU A 50 -22.53 -7.18 10.09
N SER A 51 -22.96 -6.58 8.99
CA SER A 51 -22.92 -7.27 7.69
C SER A 51 -21.46 -7.45 7.26
N PRO A 52 -21.03 -8.67 6.87
CA PRO A 52 -19.70 -8.87 6.33
C PRO A 52 -19.58 -7.97 5.10
N ARG A 53 -18.69 -6.99 5.17
CA ARG A 53 -18.40 -6.07 4.06
C ARG A 53 -18.17 -6.92 2.82
N LYS A 54 -19.13 -6.90 1.90
CA LYS A 54 -18.89 -7.38 0.55
C LYS A 54 -17.95 -6.37 -0.06
N LEU A 55 -16.66 -6.68 0.05
CA LEU A 55 -15.61 -6.01 -0.68
C LEU A 55 -16.10 -5.95 -2.14
N PHE A 56 -16.03 -4.76 -2.74
CA PHE A 56 -16.22 -4.53 -4.17
C PHE A 56 -17.63 -4.23 -4.70
N GLU A 57 -18.62 -3.89 -3.88
CA GLU A 57 -19.93 -3.44 -4.40
C GLU A 57 -19.83 -2.07 -5.14
N GLY A 58 -18.81 -1.27 -4.83
CA GLY A 58 -18.47 -0.05 -5.59
C GLY A 58 -17.75 -0.29 -6.93
N LEU A 59 -17.30 -1.51 -7.23
CA LEU A 59 -16.64 -1.85 -8.49
C LEU A 59 -17.63 -2.06 -9.65
N ASP A 60 -18.88 -2.40 -9.36
CA ASP A 60 -19.93 -2.60 -10.37
C ASP A 60 -20.63 -1.29 -10.79
N ALA A 61 -20.44 -0.20 -10.03
CA ALA A 61 -21.10 1.09 -10.30
C ALA A 61 -20.31 2.04 -11.18
N SER A 62 -19.00 1.81 -11.38
CA SER A 62 -18.20 2.59 -12.32
C SER A 62 -17.94 1.72 -13.55
N GLY A 63 -18.28 2.20 -14.75
CA GLY A 63 -17.95 1.56 -16.03
C GLY A 63 -16.45 1.47 -16.33
N ALA A 64 -15.59 1.45 -15.32
CA ALA A 64 -14.19 1.06 -15.42
C ALA A 64 -14.14 -0.41 -15.85
N ALA A 65 -13.61 -0.67 -17.05
CA ALA A 65 -13.51 -2.01 -17.61
C ALA A 65 -12.98 -2.99 -16.56
N ARG A 66 -13.72 -4.07 -16.26
CA ARG A 66 -13.36 -5.13 -15.29
C ARG A 66 -11.88 -5.56 -15.38
N GLY A 67 -11.27 -5.48 -16.56
CA GLY A 67 -9.83 -5.70 -16.77
C GLY A 67 -8.88 -4.71 -16.07
N LYS A 68 -9.23 -3.43 -15.91
CA LYS A 68 -8.41 -2.45 -15.18
C LYS A 68 -8.33 -2.74 -13.68
N ILE A 69 -9.45 -3.17 -13.10
CA ILE A 69 -9.53 -3.59 -11.71
C ILE A 69 -8.66 -4.83 -11.49
N GLU A 70 -8.79 -5.83 -12.38
CA GLU A 70 -7.99 -7.05 -12.28
C GLU A 70 -6.50 -6.74 -12.44
N PHE A 71 -6.15 -5.88 -13.39
CA PHE A 71 -4.78 -5.42 -13.59
C PHE A 71 -4.22 -4.67 -12.38
N ALA A 72 -5.02 -3.79 -11.75
CA ALA A 72 -4.63 -3.11 -10.51
C ALA A 72 -4.37 -4.10 -9.38
N ARG A 73 -5.25 -5.09 -9.20
CA ARG A 73 -5.09 -6.14 -8.21
C ARG A 73 -3.81 -6.95 -8.44
N GLU A 74 -3.54 -7.35 -9.69
CA GLU A 74 -2.35 -8.12 -10.06
C GLU A 74 -1.06 -7.34 -9.75
N LEU A 75 -1.01 -6.05 -10.13
CA LEU A 75 0.15 -5.20 -9.88
C LEU A 75 0.38 -4.96 -8.39
N LEU A 76 -0.67 -4.67 -7.62
CA LEU A 76 -0.56 -4.48 -6.18
C LEU A 76 -0.11 -5.76 -5.48
N THR A 77 -0.67 -6.91 -5.86
CA THR A 77 -0.28 -8.22 -5.32
C THR A 77 1.20 -8.51 -5.58
N SER A 78 1.71 -8.12 -6.75
CA SER A 78 3.13 -8.28 -7.11
C SER A 78 4.05 -7.27 -6.41
N ALA A 79 3.54 -6.08 -6.10
CA ALA A 79 4.30 -5.00 -5.46
C ALA A 79 4.33 -5.09 -3.94
N GLU A 80 3.31 -5.71 -3.32
CA GLU A 80 3.16 -5.86 -1.87
C GLU A 80 4.39 -6.47 -1.18
N PRO A 81 5.01 -7.57 -1.70
CA PRO A 81 6.23 -8.11 -1.09
C PRO A 81 7.40 -7.13 -1.08
N LEU A 82 7.44 -6.17 -1.99
CA LEU A 82 8.52 -5.19 -2.08
C LEU A 82 8.44 -4.15 -0.95
N ALA A 83 7.23 -3.76 -0.55
CA ALA A 83 7.03 -2.92 0.63
C ALA A 83 7.46 -3.66 1.91
N ILE A 84 7.14 -4.95 2.01
CA ILE A 84 7.59 -5.80 3.12
C ILE A 84 9.11 -5.90 3.15
N ARG A 85 9.79 -6.04 1.99
CA ARG A 85 11.26 -6.04 1.91
C ARG A 85 11.86 -4.74 2.45
N LEU A 86 11.27 -3.58 2.16
CA LEU A 86 11.69 -2.30 2.74
C LEU A 86 11.53 -2.31 4.27
N GLU A 87 10.39 -2.77 4.79
CA GLU A 87 10.15 -2.88 6.24
C GLU A 87 11.15 -3.82 6.94
N VAL A 88 11.49 -4.94 6.31
CA VAL A 88 12.51 -5.88 6.79
C VAL A 88 13.90 -5.22 6.78
N ALA A 89 14.23 -4.48 5.71
CA ALA A 89 15.49 -3.75 5.63
C ALA A 89 15.60 -2.71 6.75
N VAL A 90 14.53 -1.96 7.05
CA VAL A 90 14.48 -1.02 8.19
C VAL A 90 14.85 -1.71 9.51
N SER A 91 14.37 -2.93 9.75
CA SER A 91 14.69 -3.67 10.98
C SER A 91 16.15 -4.14 11.06
N THR A 92 16.83 -4.22 9.92
CA THR A 92 18.20 -4.74 9.80
C THR A 92 19.25 -3.62 9.81
N ILE A 93 18.88 -2.44 9.32
CA ILE A 93 19.74 -1.26 9.25
C ILE A 93 19.99 -0.70 10.65
N ARG A 94 21.27 -0.50 11.00
CA ARG A 94 21.72 0.06 12.28
C ARG A 94 21.79 1.58 12.26
N THR A 95 22.14 2.16 11.12
CA THR A 95 22.21 3.60 10.93
C THR A 95 20.80 4.20 10.93
N GLN A 96 20.45 4.86 12.04
CA GLN A 96 19.09 5.39 12.27
C GLN A 96 18.62 6.32 11.15
N ALA A 97 19.47 7.22 10.66
CA ALA A 97 19.11 8.15 9.59
C ALA A 97 18.67 7.44 8.29
N VAL A 98 19.38 6.35 7.91
CA VAL A 98 19.04 5.56 6.72
C VAL A 98 17.80 4.71 6.98
N ALA A 99 17.67 4.12 8.17
CA ALA A 99 16.49 3.36 8.56
C ALA A 99 15.21 4.23 8.50
N GLU A 100 15.25 5.49 8.94
CA GLU A 100 14.11 6.41 8.83
C GLU A 100 13.71 6.68 7.37
N ARG A 101 14.68 6.85 6.47
CA ARG A 101 14.42 7.10 5.04
C ARG A 101 13.84 5.87 4.35
N VAL A 102 14.37 4.68 4.64
CA VAL A 102 13.79 3.43 4.12
C VAL A 102 12.38 3.20 4.70
N ARG A 103 12.14 3.57 5.96
CA ARG A 103 10.80 3.53 6.57
C ARG A 103 9.84 4.50 5.87
N HIS A 104 10.33 5.67 5.49
CA HIS A 104 9.56 6.65 4.74
C HIS A 104 9.19 6.13 3.34
N LEU A 105 10.14 5.53 2.62
CA LEU A 105 9.89 4.84 1.34
C LEU A 105 8.81 3.76 1.47
N ALA A 106 8.88 2.93 2.52
CA ALA A 106 7.86 1.91 2.79
C ALA A 106 6.48 2.55 3.02
N ARG A 107 6.42 3.61 3.84
CA ARG A 107 5.18 4.35 4.12
C ARG A 107 4.56 4.94 2.84
N ILE A 108 5.35 5.64 2.01
CA ILE A 108 4.88 6.19 0.74
C ILE A 108 4.34 5.08 -0.17
N SER A 109 5.01 3.93 -0.22
CA SER A 109 4.56 2.80 -1.02
C SER A 109 3.19 2.30 -0.56
N ARG A 110 2.94 2.21 0.76
CA ARG A 110 1.63 1.87 1.33
C ARG A 110 0.55 2.90 1.00
N GLU A 111 0.89 4.19 1.09
CA GLU A 111 -0.03 5.29 0.73
C GLU A 111 -0.43 5.20 -0.75
N ILE A 112 0.53 4.89 -1.64
CA ILE A 112 0.25 4.68 -3.07
C ILE A 112 -0.63 3.44 -3.28
N PHE A 113 -0.37 2.33 -2.58
CA PHE A 113 -1.21 1.13 -2.69
C PHE A 113 -2.65 1.41 -2.29
N ALA A 114 -2.86 2.05 -1.12
CA ALA A 114 -4.17 2.46 -0.65
C ALA A 114 -4.88 3.38 -1.67
N GLY A 115 -4.14 4.33 -2.27
CA GLY A 115 -4.69 5.21 -3.29
C GLY A 115 -5.13 4.51 -4.58
N VAL A 116 -4.52 3.38 -4.94
CA VAL A 116 -4.93 2.52 -6.08
C VAL A 116 -6.06 1.58 -5.69
N GLU A 117 -6.10 1.12 -4.44
CA GLU A 117 -7.23 0.33 -3.92
C GLU A 117 -8.52 1.15 -3.86
N GLU A 118 -8.42 2.43 -3.49
CA GLU A 118 -9.54 3.37 -3.47
C GLU A 118 -10.01 3.74 -4.89
N ASP A 119 -9.08 3.96 -5.82
CA ASP A 119 -9.39 4.25 -7.23
C ASP A 119 -8.49 3.43 -8.17
N PRO A 120 -8.98 2.27 -8.66
CA PRO A 120 -8.24 1.40 -9.58
C PRO A 120 -7.87 2.07 -10.91
N LEU A 121 -8.51 3.17 -11.30
CA LEU A 121 -8.17 3.88 -12.53
C LEU A 121 -6.81 4.59 -12.43
N ARG A 122 -6.30 4.81 -11.22
CA ARG A 122 -4.98 5.39 -10.96
C ARG A 122 -3.83 4.42 -11.23
N VAL A 123 -4.12 3.13 -11.41
CA VAL A 123 -3.11 2.09 -11.68
C VAL A 123 -2.21 2.45 -12.87
N ASP A 124 -2.77 3.04 -13.92
CA ASP A 124 -2.01 3.41 -15.11
C ASP A 124 -0.94 4.46 -14.81
N ARG A 125 -1.23 5.38 -13.88
CA ARG A 125 -0.30 6.42 -13.45
C ARG A 125 0.85 5.81 -12.65
N VAL A 126 0.53 4.89 -11.73
CA VAL A 126 1.51 4.27 -10.81
C VAL A 126 2.16 2.99 -11.30
N ARG A 127 1.77 2.48 -12.47
CA ARG A 127 2.32 1.26 -13.06
C ARG A 127 3.84 1.24 -13.04
N ARG A 128 4.48 2.34 -13.45
CA ARG A 128 5.94 2.43 -13.50
C ARG A 128 6.57 2.42 -12.10
N PHE A 129 5.93 3.07 -11.14
CA PHE A 129 6.30 3.01 -9.73
C PHE A 129 6.31 1.57 -9.22
N LEU A 130 5.19 0.86 -9.38
CA LEU A 130 5.02 -0.51 -8.89
C LEU A 130 5.96 -1.51 -9.56
N THR A 131 6.22 -1.35 -10.86
CA THR A 131 6.95 -2.37 -11.66
C THR A 131 8.46 -2.12 -11.78
N TYR A 132 8.94 -0.92 -11.44
CA TYR A 132 10.35 -0.56 -11.69
C TYR A 132 11.00 0.19 -10.54
N TYR A 133 10.36 1.22 -10.00
CA TYR A 133 10.98 2.05 -8.96
C TYR A 133 10.97 1.38 -7.60
N LEU A 134 9.82 0.83 -7.20
CA LEU A 134 9.69 0.13 -5.93
C LEU A 134 10.61 -1.11 -5.81
N PRO A 135 10.72 -1.99 -6.82
CA PRO A 135 11.68 -3.10 -6.77
C PRO A 135 13.12 -2.62 -6.56
N ARG A 136 13.54 -1.58 -7.29
CA ARG A 136 14.88 -1.02 -7.18
C ARG A 136 15.16 -0.40 -5.81
N ALA A 137 14.17 0.28 -5.23
CA ALA A 137 14.29 0.82 -3.89
C ALA A 137 14.47 -0.30 -2.85
N ALA A 138 13.70 -1.41 -2.98
CA ALA A 138 13.84 -2.58 -2.13
C ALA A 138 15.23 -3.23 -2.27
N ASP A 139 15.72 -3.41 -3.50
CA ASP A 139 17.05 -3.97 -3.77
C ASP A 139 18.16 -3.10 -3.17
N LEU A 140 18.04 -1.77 -3.27
CA LEU A 140 19.03 -0.85 -2.70
C LEU A 140 19.03 -0.85 -1.17
N ALA A 141 17.85 -0.88 -0.55
CA ALA A 141 17.71 -0.95 0.91
C ALA A 141 18.32 -2.25 1.46
N GLU A 142 18.08 -3.38 0.79
CA GLU A 142 18.71 -4.66 1.15
C GLU A 142 20.21 -4.64 0.94
N ALA A 143 20.69 -4.10 -0.17
CA ALA A 143 22.12 -3.96 -0.44
C ALA A 143 22.81 -3.11 0.65
N TYR A 144 22.19 -2.01 1.08
CA TYR A 144 22.69 -1.19 2.19
C TYR A 144 22.77 -1.99 3.49
N ALA A 145 21.69 -2.70 3.85
CA ALA A 145 21.64 -3.51 5.07
C ALA A 145 22.72 -4.60 5.08
N ILE A 146 22.98 -5.24 3.93
CA ILE A 146 24.05 -6.24 3.77
C ILE A 146 25.43 -5.59 3.90
N LEU A 147 25.66 -4.46 3.24
CA LEU A 147 26.93 -3.73 3.30
C LEU A 147 27.25 -3.32 4.74
N GLU A 148 26.28 -2.75 5.45
CA GLU A 148 26.45 -2.30 6.84
C GLU A 148 26.70 -3.48 7.79
N LYS A 149 26.00 -4.60 7.60
CA LYS A 149 26.20 -5.83 8.39
C LYS A 149 27.56 -6.48 8.12
N SER A 150 28.05 -6.43 6.89
CA SER A 150 29.31 -7.06 6.49
C SER A 150 30.53 -6.46 7.21
N GLY A 151 30.40 -5.24 7.75
CA GLY A 151 31.48 -4.56 8.50
C GLY A 151 32.73 -4.27 7.68
N ASN A 152 32.69 -4.52 6.37
CA ASN A 152 33.82 -4.31 5.47
C ASN A 152 34.01 -2.80 5.24
N ARG A 153 35.27 -2.38 5.27
CA ARG A 153 35.81 -1.00 5.27
C ARG A 153 35.47 -0.13 4.05
N ASP A 154 34.49 -0.50 3.24
CA ASP A 154 34.07 0.28 2.09
C ASP A 154 33.07 1.37 2.50
N THR A 155 33.55 2.26 3.36
CA THR A 155 32.78 3.43 3.84
C THR A 155 32.33 4.30 2.68
N THR A 156 33.12 4.38 1.61
CA THR A 156 32.77 5.08 0.37
C THR A 156 31.50 4.50 -0.25
N ARG A 157 31.43 3.17 -0.41
CA ARG A 157 30.24 2.51 -0.97
C ARG A 157 29.01 2.62 -0.07
N LEU A 158 29.19 2.57 1.25
CA LEU A 158 28.12 2.81 2.22
C LEU A 158 27.54 4.22 2.11
N VAL A 159 28.41 5.23 2.03
CA VAL A 159 27.99 6.64 1.86
C VAL A 159 27.30 6.83 0.51
N ALA A 160 27.87 6.32 -0.58
CA ALA A 160 27.26 6.40 -1.90
C ALA A 160 25.86 5.75 -1.94
N THR A 161 25.70 4.59 -1.31
CA THR A 161 24.42 3.88 -1.25
C THR A 161 23.41 4.65 -0.38
N SER A 162 23.86 5.25 0.72
CA SER A 162 23.02 6.16 1.53
C SER A 162 22.54 7.36 0.71
N ASP A 163 23.42 8.02 -0.04
CA ASP A 163 23.06 9.17 -0.88
C ASP A 163 22.03 8.81 -1.96
N LEU A 164 22.12 7.59 -2.50
CA LEU A 164 21.13 7.08 -3.44
C LEU A 164 19.77 6.83 -2.78
N ILE A 165 19.75 6.33 -1.54
CA ILE A 165 18.52 6.18 -0.75
C ILE A 165 17.87 7.55 -0.50
N ASP A 166 18.67 8.58 -0.19
CA ASP A 166 18.16 9.96 0.04
C ASP A 166 17.48 10.54 -1.21
N ARG A 167 18.11 10.32 -2.37
CA ARG A 167 17.57 10.74 -3.66
C ARG A 167 16.28 9.98 -4.01
N LEU A 168 16.25 8.67 -3.73
CA LEU A 168 15.05 7.85 -3.91
C LEU A 168 13.90 8.35 -3.01
N ASP A 169 14.19 8.66 -1.75
CA ASP A 169 13.20 9.14 -0.79
C ASP A 169 12.54 10.46 -1.24
N THR A 170 13.38 11.40 -1.70
CA THR A 170 12.91 12.67 -2.27
C THR A 170 12.06 12.44 -3.51
N ALA A 171 12.50 11.57 -4.43
CA ALA A 171 11.78 11.28 -5.66
C ALA A 171 10.42 10.59 -5.40
N PHE A 172 10.37 9.66 -4.45
CA PHE A 172 9.13 8.99 -4.04
C PHE A 172 8.14 9.97 -3.42
N SER A 173 8.63 10.90 -2.59
CA SER A 173 7.82 11.94 -1.96
C SER A 173 7.18 12.86 -3.01
N HIS A 174 7.98 13.39 -3.94
CA HIS A 174 7.49 14.19 -5.05
C HIS A 174 6.48 13.43 -5.91
N TYR A 175 6.76 12.15 -6.19
CA TYR A 175 5.86 11.31 -6.97
C TYR A 175 4.50 11.14 -6.28
N ALA A 176 4.48 10.88 -4.97
CA ALA A 176 3.26 10.73 -4.20
C ALA A 176 2.44 12.03 -4.12
N THR A 177 3.09 13.17 -3.90
CA THR A 177 2.45 14.50 -3.92
C THR A 177 1.84 14.80 -5.29
N ASN A 178 2.59 14.59 -6.37
CA ASN A 178 2.11 14.83 -7.73
C ASN A 178 0.95 13.90 -8.12
N LEU A 179 0.85 12.71 -7.50
CA LEU A 179 -0.27 11.79 -7.69
C LEU A 179 -1.56 12.29 -7.01
N GLN A 180 -1.46 13.19 -6.02
CA GLN A 180 -2.59 13.82 -5.32
C GLN A 180 -3.01 15.15 -5.98
N GLU A 181 -2.08 15.93 -6.53
CA GLU A 181 -2.33 17.34 -6.90
C GLU A 181 -2.93 17.61 -8.28
N ALA A 182 -2.77 16.75 -9.31
CA ALA A 182 -3.16 17.18 -10.66
C ALA A 182 -3.77 16.13 -11.60
N ASP A 183 -4.80 16.62 -12.29
CA ASP A 183 -5.20 16.30 -13.66
C ASP A 183 -4.04 15.84 -14.56
N LEU A 184 -4.34 14.82 -15.34
CA LEU A 184 -3.46 14.08 -16.24
C LEU A 184 -2.80 14.98 -17.29
N GLY A 185 -1.48 15.14 -17.19
CA GLY A 185 -0.69 15.67 -18.30
C GLY A 185 0.79 15.33 -18.28
N ASN A 186 1.41 15.25 -17.10
CA ASN A 186 2.88 15.35 -17.05
C ASN A 186 3.62 14.49 -16.01
N LEU A 187 3.03 13.39 -15.52
CA LEU A 187 3.71 12.48 -14.58
C LEU A 187 4.82 11.62 -15.23
N ASP A 188 5.48 12.11 -16.29
CA ASP A 188 6.43 11.33 -17.09
C ASP A 188 7.81 11.96 -17.32
N ILE A 189 8.19 13.02 -16.58
CA ILE A 189 9.49 13.70 -16.83
C ILE A 189 10.46 13.77 -15.64
N GLU A 190 10.12 13.32 -14.43
CA GLU A 190 11.05 13.46 -13.28
C GLU A 190 11.44 12.16 -12.56
N LEU A 191 11.26 10.99 -13.19
CA LEU A 191 11.89 9.74 -12.75
C LEU A 191 12.87 9.14 -13.78
N LYS A 192 13.10 9.83 -14.92
CA LYS A 192 14.20 9.52 -15.85
C LYS A 192 15.57 10.02 -15.33
N LEU A 193 15.58 11.07 -14.52
CA LEU A 193 16.79 11.61 -13.89
C LEU A 193 17.35 10.71 -12.79
N LEU A 194 16.52 9.86 -12.17
CA LEU A 194 16.99 8.84 -11.24
C LEU A 194 17.54 7.60 -11.94
N LYS A 195 17.02 7.28 -13.14
CA LYS A 195 17.52 6.16 -13.95
C LYS A 195 18.93 6.42 -14.48
N SER A 196 19.23 7.62 -14.96
CA SER A 196 20.56 7.90 -15.52
C SER A 196 21.65 7.79 -14.46
N SER A 197 21.46 8.40 -13.27
CA SER A 197 22.48 8.30 -12.23
C SER A 197 22.51 6.92 -11.55
N LEU A 198 21.38 6.23 -11.40
CA LEU A 198 21.33 4.93 -10.70
C LEU A 198 21.75 3.75 -11.59
N ASP A 199 21.44 3.73 -12.89
CA ASP A 199 21.94 2.68 -13.81
C ASP A 199 23.43 2.86 -14.11
N GLU A 200 23.94 4.10 -14.16
CA GLU A 200 25.35 4.39 -14.45
C GLU A 200 26.27 4.04 -13.24
N ASP A 201 25.80 4.23 -12.00
CA ASP A 201 26.53 3.82 -10.78
C ASP A 201 26.37 2.32 -10.42
N LEU A 202 25.17 1.73 -10.63
CA LEU A 202 24.97 0.30 -10.33
C LEU A 202 25.49 -0.63 -11.43
N GLY A 203 25.53 -0.16 -12.69
CA GLY A 203 26.06 -0.91 -13.83
C GLY A 203 27.58 -1.07 -13.85
N SER A 204 28.32 -0.22 -13.12
CA SER A 204 29.78 -0.32 -12.97
C SER A 204 30.23 -1.21 -11.81
N SER A 205 29.29 -1.65 -10.95
CA SER A 205 29.54 -2.58 -9.84
C SER A 205 29.34 -4.04 -10.25
N GLN A 206 29.92 -4.44 -11.39
CA GLN A 206 30.05 -5.86 -11.73
C GLN A 206 30.98 -6.49 -10.69
N ILE A 207 30.39 -7.31 -9.81
CA ILE A 207 31.10 -8.18 -8.86
C ILE A 207 32.22 -8.88 -9.64
N PRO A 208 33.51 -8.68 -9.28
CA PRO A 208 34.58 -9.43 -9.93
C PRO A 208 34.31 -10.91 -9.70
N ALA A 209 34.06 -11.65 -10.77
CA ALA A 209 34.06 -13.10 -10.71
C ALA A 209 35.40 -13.55 -10.10
N PRO A 210 35.42 -14.53 -9.19
CA PRO A 210 36.66 -15.03 -8.65
C PRO A 210 37.54 -15.51 -9.80
N ASP A 211 38.71 -14.90 -9.93
CA ASP A 211 39.79 -15.35 -10.81
C ASP A 211 40.04 -16.84 -10.54
N PRO A 212 39.78 -17.75 -11.51
CA PRO A 212 40.20 -19.13 -11.39
C PRO A 212 41.72 -19.16 -11.58
N GLY A 213 42.43 -18.72 -10.54
CA GLY A 213 43.86 -18.72 -10.46
C GLY A 213 44.40 -20.10 -10.81
N LYS A 214 45.19 -20.12 -11.89
CA LYS A 214 46.43 -20.89 -12.03
C LYS A 214 46.44 -22.22 -11.26
N ARG A 215 45.95 -23.27 -11.90
CA ARG A 215 46.45 -24.62 -11.60
C ARG A 215 47.89 -24.69 -12.09
N ARG A 216 48.80 -24.63 -11.12
CA ARG A 216 50.07 -25.37 -11.01
C ARG A 216 50.59 -25.96 -12.33
N ALA A 217 51.69 -25.38 -12.83
CA ALA A 217 52.75 -26.11 -13.50
C ALA A 217 53.96 -26.09 -12.56
#